data_AF-A0A5C2HFJ1-F1
#
_entry.id   AF-A0A5C2HFJ1-F1
#
_cell.length_a   1.000
_cell.length_b   1.000
_cell.length_c   1.000
_cell.angle_alpha   90.00
_cell.angle_beta   90.00
_cell.angle_gamma   90.00
#
_symmetry.space_group_name_H-M   'P 1'
#
loop_
_entity.id
_entity.type
_entity.pdbx_description
1 polymer ?
#
loop_
_entity_poly.entity_id
_entity_poly.type
_entity_poly.pdbx_seq_one_letter_code
_entity_poly.pdbx_strand_id
1 'polypeptide(L)'
;MTLQEVEKKHGVYVANIVARIFLYIYAYLFFGGVLTFIRFFNTNKLELIITGDFVTDNIIIYSSLLVPLIILELLVRRYRRKQGLPIYSNVAQEIFNKYYNPNYNNETKKDLNYYFDLKEKGAITQKEYEVKKNELLDLK
;
A
#
# COMPACT_ATOMS: atom_id res chain seq x y z
N MET A 1 -11.49 -7.55 -18.29
CA MET A 1 -11.53 -6.53 -17.22
C MET A 1 -10.57 -5.43 -17.61
N THR A 2 -11.03 -4.20 -17.72
CA THR A 2 -10.22 -3.04 -18.18
C THR A 2 -9.60 -2.29 -17.00
N LEU A 3 -8.55 -1.48 -17.24
CA LEU A 3 -7.91 -0.68 -16.18
C LEU A 3 -8.94 0.25 -15.50
N GLN A 4 -9.83 0.87 -16.27
CA GLN A 4 -10.90 1.73 -15.76
C GLN A 4 -11.89 0.97 -14.85
N GLU A 5 -12.18 -0.31 -15.14
CA GLU A 5 -13.02 -1.14 -14.26
C GLU A 5 -12.31 -1.50 -12.96
N VAL A 6 -11.00 -1.79 -12.99
CA VAL A 6 -10.19 -2.04 -11.80
C VAL A 6 -10.07 -0.77 -10.96
N GLU A 7 -9.84 0.37 -11.60
CA GLU A 7 -9.81 1.70 -10.97
C GLU A 7 -11.13 2.09 -10.33
N LYS A 8 -12.27 1.78 -10.96
CA LYS A 8 -13.60 2.03 -10.39
C LYS A 8 -13.91 1.11 -9.21
N LYS A 9 -13.44 -0.14 -9.24
CA LYS A 9 -13.73 -1.17 -8.23
C LYS A 9 -12.81 -1.09 -7.01
N HIS A 10 -11.53 -0.83 -7.23
CA HIS A 10 -10.50 -0.77 -6.19
C HIS A 10 -10.12 0.67 -5.83
N GLY A 11 -10.69 1.65 -6.52
CA GLY A 11 -10.32 3.06 -6.43
C GLY A 11 -9.01 3.30 -7.18
N VAL A 12 -8.91 4.46 -7.83
CA VAL A 12 -7.63 5.01 -8.26
C VAL A 12 -6.88 5.42 -6.99
N TYR A 13 -6.24 4.47 -6.30
CA TYR A 13 -5.28 4.79 -5.25
C TYR A 13 -3.97 5.25 -5.92
N VAL A 14 -4.08 6.36 -6.64
CA VAL A 14 -2.96 7.23 -6.96
C VAL A 14 -2.67 7.98 -5.68
N ALA A 15 -1.99 7.28 -4.78
CA ALA A 15 -1.25 7.96 -3.73
C ALA A 15 -0.01 8.61 -4.37
N ASN A 16 -0.23 9.50 -5.34
CA ASN A 16 0.76 10.50 -5.70
C ASN A 16 1.20 11.11 -4.39
N ILE A 17 2.50 11.30 -4.22
CA ILE A 17 3.08 11.80 -2.97
C ILE A 17 2.33 13.03 -2.45
N VAL A 18 1.83 13.86 -3.37
CA VAL A 18 0.93 14.99 -3.16
C VAL A 18 -0.35 14.61 -2.41
N ALA A 19 -1.11 13.61 -2.84
CA ALA A 19 -2.35 13.20 -2.19
C ALA A 19 -2.12 12.64 -0.78
N ARG A 20 -1.02 11.91 -0.56
CA ARG A 20 -0.61 11.46 0.79
C ARG A 20 -0.25 12.62 1.70
N ILE A 21 0.53 13.58 1.19
CA ILE A 21 0.87 14.80 1.92
C ILE A 21 -0.41 15.55 2.29
N PHE A 22 -1.35 15.73 1.35
CA PHE A 22 -2.64 16.37 1.63
C PHE A 22 -3.44 15.62 2.70
N LEU A 23 -3.50 14.29 2.64
CA LEU A 23 -4.21 13.49 3.62
C LEU A 23 -3.57 13.59 5.02
N TYR A 24 -2.24 13.64 5.11
CA TYR A 24 -1.53 13.84 6.37
C TYR A 24 -1.71 15.24 6.94
N ILE A 25 -1.64 16.27 6.10
CA ILE A 25 -1.92 17.66 6.50
C ILE A 25 -3.37 17.76 6.97
N TYR A 26 -4.32 17.20 6.23
CA TYR A 26 -5.73 17.17 6.59
C TYR A 26 -5.95 16.46 7.93
N ALA A 27 -5.40 15.25 8.11
CA ALA A 27 -5.52 14.51 9.35
C ALA A 27 -4.92 15.29 10.52
N TYR A 28 -3.73 15.85 10.35
CA TYR A 28 -3.06 16.67 11.37
C TYR A 28 -3.91 17.89 11.77
N LEU A 29 -4.41 18.65 10.80
CA LEU A 29 -5.25 19.82 11.05
C LEU A 29 -6.60 19.43 11.66
N PHE A 30 -7.21 18.34 11.20
CA PHE A 30 -8.48 17.85 11.73
C PHE A 30 -8.35 17.42 13.19
N PHE A 31 -7.40 16.53 13.50
CA PHE A 31 -7.19 16.07 14.88
C PHE A 31 -6.68 17.19 15.79
N GLY A 32 -5.78 18.04 15.30
CA GLY A 32 -5.30 19.21 16.04
C GLY A 32 -6.41 20.23 16.33
N GLY A 33 -7.28 20.48 15.35
CA GLY A 33 -8.45 21.35 15.46
C GLY A 33 -9.48 20.80 16.44
N VAL A 34 -9.75 19.49 16.42
CA VAL A 34 -10.66 18.85 17.37
C VAL A 34 -10.10 18.95 18.80
N LEU A 35 -8.81 18.65 19.02
CA LEU A 35 -8.23 18.72 20.36
C LEU A 35 -8.19 20.14 20.92
N THR A 36 -7.90 21.14 20.08
CA THR A 36 -7.98 22.56 20.49
C THR A 36 -9.40 23.00 20.79
N PHE A 37 -10.36 22.62 19.96
CA PHE A 37 -11.77 22.89 20.18
C PHE A 37 -12.24 22.31 21.52
N ILE A 38 -11.93 21.03 21.80
CA ILE A 38 -12.31 20.42 23.06
C ILE A 38 -11.59 21.09 24.25
N ARG A 39 -10.29 21.44 24.13
CA ARG A 39 -9.57 22.20 25.16
C ARG A 39 -10.17 23.57 25.43
N PHE A 40 -10.61 24.28 24.39
CA PHE A 40 -11.20 25.61 24.51
C PHE A 40 -12.55 25.59 25.25
N PHE A 41 -13.40 24.61 24.96
CA PHE A 41 -14.73 24.49 25.59
C PHE A 41 -14.73 23.71 26.91
N ASN A 42 -13.66 22.98 27.22
CA ASN A 42 -13.60 22.06 28.35
C ASN A 42 -12.33 22.24 29.20
N THR A 43 -11.93 23.51 29.40
CA THR A 43 -10.68 23.95 30.04
C THR A 43 -10.37 23.32 31.40
N ASN A 44 -11.38 22.85 32.13
CA ASN A 44 -11.24 22.30 33.49
C ASN A 44 -11.37 20.77 33.61
N LYS A 45 -11.58 20.02 32.51
CA LYS A 45 -11.85 18.56 32.59
C LYS A 45 -10.91 17.67 31.80
N LEU A 46 -10.23 18.19 30.78
CA LEU A 46 -9.15 17.44 30.16
C LEU A 46 -7.90 17.71 30.97
N GLU A 47 -7.68 16.91 32.01
CA GLU A 47 -6.40 16.78 32.72
C GLU A 47 -5.30 16.20 31.80
N LEU A 48 -5.24 16.61 30.53
CA LEU A 48 -4.06 16.47 29.69
C LEU A 48 -3.04 17.55 30.10
N ILE A 49 -2.61 17.45 31.35
CA ILE A 49 -1.50 18.19 31.90
C ILE A 49 -0.32 17.23 31.84
N ILE A 50 0.57 17.45 30.88
CA ILE A 50 1.78 16.61 30.72
C ILE A 50 2.92 17.26 31.49
N THR A 51 3.06 18.58 31.39
CA THR A 51 4.10 19.38 32.03
C THR A 51 3.56 20.55 32.86
N GLY A 52 2.29 20.94 32.69
CA GLY A 52 1.70 22.10 33.40
C GLY A 52 1.84 23.41 32.64
N ASP A 53 2.67 23.46 31.60
CA ASP A 53 2.77 24.61 30.71
C ASP A 53 1.89 24.43 29.47
N PHE A 54 1.00 25.40 29.22
CA PHE A 54 0.04 25.35 28.12
C PHE A 54 0.73 25.25 26.75
N VAL A 55 1.84 25.97 26.54
CA VAL A 55 2.55 25.98 25.26
C VAL A 55 3.23 24.64 25.03
N THR A 56 3.97 24.16 26.03
CA THR A 56 4.72 22.90 25.97
C THR A 56 3.78 21.70 25.82
N ASP A 57 2.67 21.67 26.55
CA ASP A 57 1.69 20.58 26.44
C ASP A 57 1.03 20.53 25.05
N ASN A 58 0.75 21.68 24.43
CA ASN A 58 0.26 21.71 23.05
C ASN A 58 1.30 21.16 22.07
N ILE A 59 2.58 21.55 22.20
CA ILE A 59 3.66 21.02 21.35
C ILE A 59 3.76 19.50 21.46
N ILE A 60 3.67 18.95 22.68
CA ILE A 60 3.71 17.49 22.91
C ILE A 60 2.51 16.81 22.26
N ILE A 61 1.31 17.35 22.42
CA ILE A 61 0.09 16.78 21.83
C ILE A 61 0.17 16.80 20.29
N TYR A 62 0.56 17.92 19.68
CA TYR A 62 0.65 18.01 18.23
C TYR A 62 1.75 17.11 17.64
N SER A 63 2.92 17.06 18.28
CA SER A 63 3.98 16.17 17.86
C SER A 63 3.57 14.70 17.99
N SER A 64 2.81 14.34 19.03
CA SER A 64 2.28 12.98 19.21
C SER A 64 1.31 12.54 18.11
N LEU A 65 0.60 13.47 17.46
CA LEU A 65 -0.23 13.18 16.28
C LEU A 65 0.60 12.97 15.00
N LEU A 66 1.75 13.64 14.90
CA LEU A 66 2.59 13.62 13.70
C LEU A 66 3.44 12.34 13.64
N VAL A 67 3.87 11.83 14.79
CA VAL A 67 4.73 10.64 14.90
C VAL A 67 4.11 9.36 14.29
N PRO A 68 2.85 8.98 14.60
CA PRO A 68 2.22 7.81 14.00
C PRO A 68 2.11 7.90 12.47
N LEU A 69 1.87 9.09 11.93
CA LEU A 69 1.78 9.31 10.48
C LEU A 69 3.13 9.07 9.79
N ILE A 70 4.23 9.58 10.39
CA ILE A 70 5.59 9.34 9.89
C ILE A 70 5.94 7.85 9.97
N ILE A 71 5.63 7.18 11.09
CA ILE A 71 5.91 5.75 11.27
C ILE A 71 5.16 4.91 10.23
N LEU A 72 3.88 5.21 10.00
CA LEU A 72 3.06 4.49 9.00
C LEU A 72 3.66 4.62 7.61
N GLU A 73 4.10 5.81 7.21
CA GLU A 73 4.76 6.05 5.92
C GLU A 73 6.09 5.27 5.81
N LEU A 74 6.89 5.24 6.88
CA LEU A 74 8.13 4.45 6.92
C LEU A 74 7.86 2.94 6.81
N LEU A 75 6.82 2.44 7.48
CA LEU A 75 6.42 1.03 7.39
C LEU A 75 5.98 0.66 5.98
N VAL A 76 5.14 1.50 5.35
CA VAL A 76 4.70 1.29 3.96
C VAL A 76 5.90 1.29 3.01
N ARG A 77 6.85 2.21 3.18
CA ARG A 77 8.09 2.24 2.39
C ARG A 77 8.93 0.98 2.57
N ARG A 78 9.12 0.52 3.82
CA ARG A 78 9.87 -0.71 4.11
C ARG A 78 9.19 -1.92 3.49
N TYR A 79 7.88 -2.04 3.61
CA TYR A 79 7.10 -3.13 3.03
C TYR A 79 7.24 -3.15 1.50
N ARG A 80 7.05 -2.01 0.83
CA ARG A 80 7.16 -1.92 -0.64
C ARG A 80 8.57 -2.23 -1.14
N ARG A 81 9.62 -1.71 -0.47
CA ARG A 81 11.02 -2.03 -0.81
C ARG A 81 11.31 -3.53 -0.72
N LYS A 82 10.80 -4.22 0.31
CA LYS A 82 10.96 -5.68 0.46
C LYS A 82 10.31 -6.48 -0.68
N GLN A 83 9.26 -5.93 -1.30
CA GLN A 83 8.51 -6.56 -2.38
C GLN A 83 9.00 -6.13 -3.78
N GLY A 84 10.04 -5.29 -3.87
CA GLY A 84 10.52 -4.73 -5.13
C GLY A 84 9.53 -3.76 -5.80
N LEU A 85 8.57 -3.24 -5.03
CA LEU A 85 7.49 -2.40 -5.57
C LEU A 85 7.87 -0.91 -5.55
N PRO A 86 7.42 -0.13 -6.56
CA PRO A 86 7.62 1.31 -6.55
C PRO A 86 6.92 1.94 -5.34
N ILE A 87 7.57 2.90 -4.68
CA ILE A 87 7.04 3.51 -3.45
C ILE A 87 5.74 4.30 -3.73
N TYR A 88 5.61 4.90 -4.91
CA TYR A 88 4.52 5.81 -5.27
C TYR A 88 3.69 5.32 -6.49
N SER A 89 3.62 4.01 -6.74
CA SER A 89 2.80 3.46 -7.84
C SER A 89 1.30 3.52 -7.55
N ASN A 90 0.51 3.70 -8.61
CA ASN A 90 -0.94 3.54 -8.59
C ASN A 90 -1.30 2.08 -8.28
N VAL A 91 -2.00 1.85 -7.17
CA VAL A 91 -2.38 0.51 -6.70
C VAL A 91 -3.34 -0.17 -7.68
N ALA A 92 -4.26 0.57 -8.30
CA ALA A 92 -5.17 0.00 -9.30
C ALA A 92 -4.42 -0.41 -10.57
N GLN A 93 -3.43 0.39 -10.98
CA GLN A 93 -2.56 0.03 -12.11
C GLN A 93 -1.69 -1.19 -11.77
N GLU A 94 -1.26 -1.33 -10.53
CA GLU A 94 -0.51 -2.49 -10.05
C GLU A 94 -1.37 -3.77 -10.02
N ILE A 95 -2.61 -3.69 -9.53
CA ILE A 95 -3.58 -4.80 -9.56
C ILE A 95 -3.93 -5.16 -11.01
N PHE A 96 -4.19 -4.16 -11.85
CA PHE A 96 -4.46 -4.35 -13.27
C PHE A 96 -3.28 -5.06 -13.94
N ASN A 97 -2.07 -4.57 -13.71
CA ASN A 97 -0.86 -5.15 -14.27
C ASN A 97 -0.63 -6.60 -13.81
N LYS A 98 -0.79 -6.90 -12.52
CA LYS A 98 -0.54 -8.24 -11.97
C LYS A 98 -1.56 -9.30 -12.40
N TYR A 99 -2.85 -8.94 -12.46
CA TYR A 99 -3.93 -9.91 -12.62
C TYR A 99 -4.64 -9.84 -13.98
N TYR A 100 -4.49 -8.74 -14.72
CA TYR A 100 -5.30 -8.45 -15.91
C TYR A 100 -4.48 -8.01 -17.13
N ASN A 101 -3.20 -7.64 -16.97
CA ASN A 101 -2.32 -7.31 -18.10
C ASN A 101 -1.55 -8.58 -18.54
N PRO A 102 -1.83 -9.12 -19.74
CA PRO A 102 -1.17 -10.32 -20.25
C PRO A 102 0.33 -10.12 -20.56
N ASN A 103 0.81 -8.87 -20.61
CA ASN A 103 2.21 -8.54 -20.90
C ASN A 103 3.07 -8.26 -19.67
N TYR A 104 2.48 -8.10 -18.49
CA TYR A 104 3.21 -7.69 -17.29
C TYR A 104 4.05 -8.82 -16.65
N ASN A 105 3.96 -10.03 -17.18
CA ASN A 105 4.80 -11.18 -16.82
C ASN A 105 5.43 -11.87 -18.05
N ASN A 106 5.65 -11.14 -19.16
CA ASN A 106 6.25 -11.73 -20.36
C ASN A 106 7.78 -11.65 -20.40
N GLU A 107 8.44 -11.12 -19.37
CA GLU A 107 9.91 -11.06 -19.31
C GLU A 107 10.57 -12.18 -18.49
N THR A 108 9.79 -13.03 -17.81
CA THR A 108 10.32 -14.32 -17.36
C THR A 108 9.71 -15.38 -18.26
N LYS A 109 10.52 -15.92 -19.19
CA LYS A 109 10.29 -17.29 -19.65
C LYS A 109 10.08 -18.10 -18.36
N LYS A 110 8.85 -18.56 -18.14
CA LYS A 110 8.53 -19.34 -16.96
C LYS A 110 9.26 -20.65 -17.11
N ASP A 111 10.29 -20.84 -16.29
CA ASP A 111 11.10 -22.04 -16.33
C ASP A 111 10.25 -23.28 -16.06
N LEU A 112 10.77 -24.44 -16.45
CA LEU A 112 10.09 -25.73 -16.28
C LEU A 112 9.61 -25.96 -14.84
N ASN A 113 10.36 -25.46 -13.86
CA ASN A 113 10.03 -25.54 -12.43
C ASN A 113 8.70 -24.85 -12.08
N TYR A 114 8.36 -23.74 -12.74
CA TYR A 114 7.08 -23.06 -12.53
C TYR A 114 5.90 -23.94 -12.95
N TYR A 115 6.01 -24.61 -14.09
CA TYR A 115 4.98 -25.52 -14.57
C TYR A 115 4.91 -26.81 -13.74
N PHE A 116 6.04 -27.27 -13.22
CA PHE A 116 6.08 -28.41 -12.30
C PHE A 116 5.34 -28.09 -10.99
N ASP A 117 5.58 -26.92 -10.40
CA ASP A 117 4.87 -26.45 -9.21
C ASP A 117 3.35 -26.36 -9.42
N LEU A 118 2.91 -25.91 -10.60
CA LEU A 118 1.48 -25.85 -10.94
C LEU A 118 0.85 -27.25 -11.03
N LYS A 119 1.60 -28.23 -11.54
CA LYS A 119 1.16 -29.62 -11.60
C LYS A 119 1.04 -30.22 -10.20
N GLU A 120 2.05 -30.04 -9.34
CA GLU A 120 2.04 -30.52 -7.95
C GLU A 120 0.89 -29.92 -7.15
N LYS A 121 0.54 -28.65 -7.42
CA LYS A 121 -0.61 -27.96 -6.80
C LYS A 121 -1.96 -28.34 -7.41
N GLY A 122 -2.00 -29.21 -8.42
CA GLY A 122 -3.22 -29.63 -9.11
C GLY A 122 -3.86 -28.55 -9.97
N ALA A 123 -3.14 -27.46 -10.28
CA ALA A 123 -3.64 -26.35 -11.08
C ALA A 123 -3.59 -26.62 -12.59
N ILE A 124 -2.76 -27.57 -13.03
CA ILE A 124 -2.69 -28.07 -14.41
C ILE A 124 -2.62 -29.60 -14.42
N THR A 125 -3.01 -30.19 -15.53
CA THR A 125 -2.95 -31.64 -15.75
C THR A 125 -1.56 -32.11 -16.20
N GLN A 126 -1.28 -33.41 -16.03
CA GLN A 126 -0.02 -34.02 -16.49
C GLN A 126 0.23 -33.79 -18.00
N LYS A 127 -0.83 -33.85 -18.82
CA LYS A 127 -0.73 -33.64 -20.28
C LYS A 127 -0.34 -32.20 -20.61
N GLU A 128 -0.91 -31.22 -19.92
CA GLU A 128 -0.59 -29.79 -20.12
C GLU A 128 0.86 -29.47 -19.69
N TYR A 129 1.34 -30.11 -18.63
CA TYR A 129 2.74 -29.99 -18.20
C TYR A 129 3.71 -30.53 -19.27
N GLU A 130 3.43 -31.69 -19.87
CA GLU A 130 4.28 -32.30 -20.90
C GLU A 130 4.36 -31.46 -22.18
N VAL A 131 3.25 -30.88 -22.62
CA VAL A 131 3.23 -29.95 -23.77
C VAL A 131 4.12 -28.74 -23.49
N LYS A 132 3.98 -28.12 -22.31
CA LYS A 132 4.82 -26.97 -21.92
C LYS A 132 6.28 -27.34 -21.73
N LYS A 133 6.57 -28.54 -21.23
CA LYS A 133 7.94 -29.06 -21.12
C LYS A 133 8.60 -29.21 -22.49
N ASN A 134 7.89 -29.74 -23.48
CA ASN A 134 8.42 -29.93 -24.83
C ASN A 134 8.60 -28.59 -25.56
N GLU A 135 7.65 -27.67 -25.39
CA GLU A 135 7.77 -26.28 -25.90
C GLU A 135 8.97 -25.54 -25.32
N LEU A 136 9.30 -25.74 -24.04
CA LEU A 136 10.41 -25.05 -23.36
C LEU A 136 11.78 -25.68 -23.64
N LEU A 137 11.83 -26.96 -24.00
CA LEU A 137 13.07 -27.69 -24.31
C LEU A 137 13.39 -27.72 -25.81
N ASP A 138 12.59 -27.06 -26.66
CA ASP A 138 12.70 -27.09 -28.13
C ASP A 138 12.79 -28.51 -28.72
N LEU A 139 12.22 -29.51 -28.04
CA LEU A 139 12.13 -30.88 -28.52
C LEU A 139 10.92 -30.98 -29.45
N LYS A 140 11.14 -30.63 -30.73
CA LYS A 140 10.25 -31.01 -31.83
C LYS A 140 10.44 -32.47 -32.24
#